data_AF-A0A1C1CXE8-F1
#
_entry.id   AF-A0A1C1CXE8-F1
#
_cell.length_a   1.000
_cell.length_b   1.000
_cell.length_c   1.000
_cell.angle_alpha   90.00
_cell.angle_beta   90.00
_cell.angle_gamma   90.00
#
_symmetry.space_group_name_H-M   'P 1'
#
loop_
_entity.id
_entity.type
_entity.pdbx_description
1 polymer ?
#
loop_
_entity_poly.entity_id
_entity_poly.type
_entity_poly.pdbx_seq_one_letter_code
_entity_poly.pdbx_strand_id
1 'polypeptide(L)'
;MPGRWVRDDSQSLFYLDDEDRIEAIAEAVTEPKWRQPDVRRQQRHTHTRARRLPLHQRGAKSVNDDPLVRNQKSPNDRHVASSPRREPELEDDCDEIILRNSILKRKRSLVYADRTSLLDQPFVRPLSGLNLVMGYNTSLPRSRMDMYITVLRQLVRCCSERSVLGHDLQRAITAEAVLWAVREAWPAAEGYWNLTATFRGFLYAELWRNFPCERSYTQLPPAYRPTRAQLAIPHSPMIDWMPWPDVRDMAIKFQDQIDLDDLFRVAIHNLVAHRRGLGRRRQSFQQDVLEPSPRIIEEVNDETSFRVWDVVCLENVRSTNPLAAEPGLEKKPVLRTPELRALSRAYDLQYDEFDTQKLDDGFFEAYPCLYADTAASGWKVRSFPNLRQVDVGRPVTLTRPAVFRLKSKIEALVGAPIEL
;
A
#
# COMPACT_ATOMS: atom_id res chain seq x y z
N MET A 1 28.10 0.83 -6.38
CA MET A 1 28.86 0.68 -5.13
C MET A 1 29.67 -0.60 -5.23
N PRO A 2 30.99 -0.58 -4.98
CA PRO A 2 31.77 -1.81 -4.88
C PRO A 2 31.49 -2.46 -3.52
N GLY A 3 31.00 -3.69 -3.56
CA GLY A 3 30.66 -4.47 -2.39
C GLY A 3 30.47 -5.93 -2.78
N ARG A 4 30.55 -6.82 -1.80
CA ARG A 4 30.43 -8.26 -2.01
C ARG A 4 29.35 -8.84 -1.13
N TRP A 5 28.53 -9.70 -1.73
CA TRP A 5 27.60 -10.53 -1.01
C TRP A 5 28.36 -11.63 -0.26
N VAL A 6 28.14 -11.71 1.05
CA VAL A 6 28.68 -12.72 1.94
C VAL A 6 27.54 -13.52 2.53
N ARG A 7 27.77 -14.83 2.63
CA ARG A 7 26.83 -15.78 3.23
C ARG A 7 27.34 -16.11 4.62
N ASP A 8 26.48 -16.05 5.62
CA ASP A 8 26.83 -16.51 6.96
C ASP A 8 26.57 -18.02 7.13
N ASP A 9 26.91 -18.55 8.30
CA ASP A 9 26.69 -19.96 8.64
C ASP A 9 25.20 -20.33 8.70
N SER A 10 24.31 -19.34 8.89
CA SER A 10 22.85 -19.52 8.89
C SER A 10 22.23 -19.55 7.49
N GLN A 11 23.06 -19.46 6.43
CA GLN A 11 22.66 -19.34 5.02
C GLN A 11 21.93 -18.01 4.69
N SER A 12 22.05 -17.01 5.56
CA SER A 12 21.56 -15.64 5.38
C SER A 12 22.58 -14.82 4.61
N LEU A 13 22.10 -13.84 3.83
CA LEU A 13 22.91 -13.12 2.85
C LEU A 13 23.05 -11.64 3.21
N PHE A 14 24.29 -11.19 3.32
CA PHE A 14 24.66 -9.84 3.74
C PHE A 14 25.46 -9.19 2.62
N TYR A 15 25.21 -7.91 2.37
CA TYR A 15 25.99 -7.13 1.41
C TYR A 15 27.01 -6.29 2.18
N LEU A 16 28.29 -6.60 2.02
CA LEU A 16 29.38 -5.80 2.56
C LEU A 16 29.73 -4.73 1.51
N ASP A 17 29.55 -3.45 1.84
CA ASP A 17 30.20 -2.39 1.07
C ASP A 17 31.72 -2.45 1.34
N ASP A 18 32.54 -2.17 0.34
CA ASP A 18 34.01 -2.14 0.52
C ASP A 18 34.47 -1.07 1.54
N GLU A 19 33.59 -0.17 1.98
CA GLU A 19 33.85 0.78 3.07
C GLU A 19 33.74 0.16 4.48
N ASP A 20 33.13 -1.02 4.63
CA ASP A 20 33.04 -1.74 5.92
C ASP A 20 34.25 -2.67 6.17
N ARG A 21 35.38 -2.44 5.48
CA ARG A 21 36.61 -3.23 5.63
C ARG A 21 37.32 -2.94 6.97
N ILE A 22 37.24 -3.94 7.86
CA ILE A 22 38.26 -4.39 8.83
C ILE A 22 38.06 -4.03 10.33
N GLU A 23 37.19 -3.10 10.73
CA GLU A 23 37.04 -2.74 12.18
C GLU A 23 35.69 -3.10 12.85
N ALA A 24 34.61 -3.44 12.13
CA ALA A 24 33.29 -3.61 12.74
C ALA A 24 32.89 -5.04 13.18
N ILE A 25 33.73 -6.06 12.93
CA ILE A 25 33.39 -7.47 13.18
C ILE A 25 33.88 -7.96 14.58
N ALA A 26 34.64 -7.13 15.32
CA ALA A 26 35.16 -7.49 16.64
C ALA A 26 34.42 -6.85 17.84
N GLU A 27 33.52 -5.88 17.63
CA GLU A 27 32.94 -5.07 18.72
C GLU A 27 31.45 -5.35 19.03
N ALA A 28 30.80 -6.27 18.30
CA ALA A 28 29.37 -6.58 18.47
C ALA A 28 29.07 -7.74 19.46
N VAL A 29 30.05 -8.21 20.23
CA VAL A 29 29.93 -9.36 21.16
C VAL A 29 30.03 -8.96 22.65
N THR A 30 30.12 -7.68 22.97
CA THR A 30 30.19 -7.20 24.37
C THR A 30 28.96 -6.38 24.78
N GLU A 31 28.23 -6.91 25.77
CA GLU A 31 26.99 -6.39 26.39
C GLU A 31 26.94 -4.87 26.59
N PRO A 32 25.72 -4.29 26.53
CA PRO A 32 25.41 -3.16 27.40
C PRO A 32 24.13 -3.40 28.22
N LYS A 33 24.31 -3.57 29.52
CA LYS A 33 23.28 -3.40 30.56
C LYS A 33 22.73 -1.98 30.51
N TRP A 34 21.43 -1.81 30.23
CA TRP A 34 20.74 -0.56 30.50
C TRP A 34 19.44 -0.78 31.28
N ARG A 35 19.35 -0.06 32.40
CA ARG A 35 18.22 -0.01 33.33
C ARG A 35 17.06 0.77 32.72
N GLN A 36 15.83 0.30 32.95
CA GLN A 36 14.59 1.01 32.65
C GLN A 36 14.52 2.36 33.38
N PRO A 37 13.94 3.42 32.77
CA PRO A 37 13.37 4.53 33.51
C PRO A 37 11.84 4.39 33.59
N ASP A 38 11.34 4.37 34.82
CA ASP A 38 9.94 4.62 35.18
C ASP A 38 9.44 5.94 34.56
N VAL A 39 8.43 5.89 33.69
CA VAL A 39 7.76 7.10 33.20
C VAL A 39 6.37 7.19 33.79
N ARG A 40 6.28 7.92 34.92
CA ARG A 40 5.02 8.49 35.41
C ARG A 40 4.56 9.61 34.47
N ARG A 41 3.38 9.38 33.91
CA ARG A 41 2.42 10.34 33.33
C ARG A 41 2.51 11.75 33.94
N GLN A 42 2.89 12.74 33.14
CA GLN A 42 2.41 14.12 33.30
C GLN A 42 2.10 14.73 31.92
N GLN A 43 0.83 15.07 31.74
CA GLN A 43 0.30 15.83 30.63
C GLN A 43 0.89 17.25 30.64
N ARG A 44 1.55 17.67 29.56
CA ARG A 44 1.69 19.09 29.21
C ARG A 44 1.54 19.29 27.72
N HIS A 45 0.52 20.06 27.37
CA HIS A 45 0.27 20.59 26.04
C HIS A 45 1.41 21.52 25.61
N THR A 46 2.00 21.27 24.43
CA THR A 46 2.75 22.28 23.68
C THR A 46 2.47 22.12 22.20
N HIS A 47 1.88 23.16 21.62
CA HIS A 47 1.71 23.37 20.18
C HIS A 47 3.07 23.52 19.50
N THR A 48 3.42 22.63 18.57
CA THR A 48 4.56 22.84 17.67
C THR A 48 4.05 23.08 16.25
N ARG A 49 3.97 24.36 15.90
CA ARG A 49 3.57 24.89 14.59
C ARG A 49 4.80 24.97 13.70
N ALA A 50 4.95 24.07 12.73
CA ALA A 50 5.98 24.19 11.69
C ALA A 50 5.57 25.28 10.69
N ARG A 51 6.27 26.43 10.75
CA ARG A 51 6.15 27.57 9.82
C ARG A 51 7.00 27.28 8.57
N ARG A 52 6.39 27.25 7.38
CA ARG A 52 7.11 27.46 6.11
C ARG A 52 7.16 28.96 5.79
N LEU A 53 8.36 29.47 5.48
CA LEU A 53 8.63 30.84 5.01
C LEU A 53 8.54 30.88 3.47
N PRO A 54 7.94 31.92 2.85
CA PRO A 54 8.08 32.16 1.42
C PRO A 54 9.17 33.20 1.13
N LEU A 55 10.04 32.86 0.18
CA LEU A 55 11.03 33.75 -0.44
C LEU A 55 10.33 34.66 -1.46
N HIS A 56 10.37 35.96 -1.21
CA HIS A 56 10.08 37.01 -2.19
C HIS A 56 11.29 37.23 -3.11
N GLN A 57 11.05 37.27 -4.43
CA GLN A 57 11.83 38.09 -5.34
C GLN A 57 10.90 38.92 -6.23
N ARG A 58 11.40 40.11 -6.56
CA ARG A 58 10.72 41.37 -6.86
C ARG A 58 11.17 41.81 -8.27
N GLY A 59 10.26 42.37 -9.07
CA GLY A 59 10.55 43.11 -10.31
C GLY A 59 9.27 43.23 -11.16
N ALA A 60 8.44 44.27 -11.05
CA ALA A 60 8.59 45.69 -11.41
C ALA A 60 8.28 45.99 -12.91
N LYS A 61 7.29 46.91 -13.07
CA LYS A 61 6.92 47.74 -14.26
C LYS A 61 6.09 47.04 -15.35
N SER A 62 5.12 47.63 -16.04
CA SER A 62 4.24 48.82 -15.95
C SER A 62 3.41 48.81 -17.26
N VAL A 63 2.34 49.64 -17.35
CA VAL A 63 1.72 50.23 -18.56
C VAL A 63 0.25 49.82 -18.85
N ASN A 64 -0.62 50.79 -18.53
CA ASN A 64 -1.77 51.39 -19.23
C ASN A 64 -2.89 50.57 -19.90
N ASP A 65 -4.11 50.75 -19.38
CA ASP A 65 -5.30 51.41 -19.99
C ASP A 65 -5.48 51.38 -21.52
N ASP A 66 -6.60 50.81 -22.01
CA ASP A 66 -7.78 51.49 -22.59
C ASP A 66 -8.75 50.52 -23.35
N PRO A 67 -10.01 50.90 -23.71
CA PRO A 67 -11.18 50.04 -23.54
C PRO A 67 -12.02 49.74 -24.81
N LEU A 68 -12.98 48.81 -24.62
CA LEU A 68 -14.31 48.65 -25.23
C LEU A 68 -14.66 49.37 -26.57
N VAL A 69 -14.94 48.57 -27.61
CA VAL A 69 -15.76 48.96 -28.78
C VAL A 69 -16.82 47.88 -29.13
N ARG A 70 -18.06 48.19 -28.73
CA ARG A 70 -19.35 48.25 -29.46
C ARG A 70 -19.71 47.37 -30.70
N ASN A 71 -21.02 47.02 -30.69
CA ASN A 71 -22.01 46.80 -31.77
C ASN A 71 -22.19 45.36 -32.32
N GLN A 72 -23.28 44.65 -32.03
CA GLN A 72 -24.69 44.75 -32.48
C GLN A 72 -24.94 44.49 -33.98
N LYS A 73 -25.59 43.34 -34.30
CA LYS A 73 -26.87 43.24 -35.05
C LYS A 73 -27.33 41.79 -35.27
N SER A 74 -28.57 41.50 -34.88
CA SER A 74 -29.43 40.34 -35.25
C SER A 74 -29.99 40.51 -36.69
N PRO A 75 -30.77 39.57 -37.31
CA PRO A 75 -32.15 39.23 -36.87
C PRO A 75 -32.73 37.82 -37.26
N ASN A 76 -33.89 37.49 -36.65
CA ASN A 76 -35.11 36.82 -37.19
C ASN A 76 -35.02 35.47 -37.95
N ASP A 77 -36.02 34.58 -38.01
CA ASP A 77 -37.35 34.35 -37.39
C ASP A 77 -37.87 33.00 -37.94
N ARG A 78 -38.93 32.46 -37.31
CA ARG A 78 -39.93 31.44 -37.77
C ARG A 78 -39.67 29.99 -37.32
N HIS A 79 -40.42 29.49 -36.31
CA HIS A 79 -41.82 29.00 -36.30
C HIS A 79 -42.05 27.72 -37.13
N VAL A 80 -42.82 26.69 -36.74
CA VAL A 80 -43.48 26.19 -35.51
C VAL A 80 -44.17 24.85 -35.93
N ALA A 81 -44.33 23.91 -34.98
CA ALA A 81 -45.30 22.78 -34.95
C ALA A 81 -45.16 21.65 -35.99
N SER A 82 -45.43 20.36 -35.72
CA SER A 82 -45.99 19.65 -34.55
C SER A 82 -45.97 18.13 -34.80
N SER A 83 -46.02 17.37 -33.70
CA SER A 83 -46.68 16.05 -33.52
C SER A 83 -45.92 14.73 -33.76
N PRO A 84 -46.31 13.64 -33.04
CA PRO A 84 -45.35 12.81 -32.30
C PRO A 84 -45.45 11.29 -32.54
N ARG A 85 -44.64 10.56 -31.76
CA ARG A 85 -44.72 9.12 -31.36
C ARG A 85 -44.37 8.05 -32.42
N ARG A 86 -43.24 7.38 -32.19
CA ARG A 86 -43.13 5.92 -31.99
C ARG A 86 -41.71 5.58 -31.50
N GLU A 87 -41.65 4.76 -30.45
CA GLU A 87 -40.42 4.15 -29.93
C GLU A 87 -39.80 3.22 -30.97
N PRO A 88 -38.47 3.05 -30.93
CA PRO A 88 -37.92 1.71 -31.07
C PRO A 88 -36.93 1.38 -29.94
N GLU A 89 -37.07 0.15 -29.46
CA GLU A 89 -36.11 -0.58 -28.64
C GLU A 89 -34.72 -0.52 -29.29
N LEU A 90 -33.69 -0.14 -28.52
CA LEU A 90 -32.29 -0.30 -28.90
C LEU A 90 -31.61 -1.16 -27.86
N GLU A 91 -31.46 -2.42 -28.26
CA GLU A 91 -30.59 -3.42 -27.67
C GLU A 91 -29.12 -3.03 -27.88
N ASP A 92 -28.33 -3.31 -26.83
CA ASP A 92 -26.96 -3.83 -26.88
C ASP A 92 -25.88 -3.06 -27.68
N ASP A 93 -25.10 -2.21 -26.99
CA ASP A 93 -23.88 -1.62 -27.55
C ASP A 93 -22.76 -1.38 -26.51
N CYS A 94 -22.69 -2.22 -25.46
CA CYS A 94 -21.68 -2.07 -24.38
C CYS A 94 -20.46 -3.00 -24.47
N ASP A 95 -20.41 -3.94 -25.42
CA ASP A 95 -19.33 -4.92 -25.49
C ASP A 95 -18.12 -4.49 -26.35
N GLU A 96 -18.25 -3.47 -27.21
CA GLU A 96 -17.11 -3.05 -28.06
C GLU A 96 -16.09 -2.15 -27.33
N ILE A 97 -16.49 -1.50 -26.22
CA ILE A 97 -15.61 -0.64 -25.41
C ILE A 97 -14.68 -1.46 -24.50
N ILE A 98 -15.03 -2.72 -24.20
CA ILE A 98 -14.25 -3.60 -23.33
C ILE A 98 -13.03 -4.19 -24.07
N LEU A 99 -13.13 -4.46 -25.37
CA LEU A 99 -12.03 -5.01 -26.16
C LEU A 99 -10.91 -4.00 -26.40
N ARG A 100 -11.23 -2.72 -26.67
CA ARG A 100 -10.24 -1.64 -26.84
C ARG A 100 -9.46 -1.32 -25.56
N ASN A 101 -10.11 -1.46 -24.40
CA ASN A 101 -9.45 -1.26 -23.10
C ASN A 101 -8.48 -2.39 -22.73
N SER A 102 -8.63 -3.59 -23.30
CA SER A 102 -7.70 -4.71 -23.05
C SER A 102 -6.34 -4.50 -23.76
N ILE A 103 -6.34 -3.93 -24.97
CA ILE A 103 -5.14 -3.68 -25.77
C ILE A 103 -4.33 -2.49 -25.20
N LEU A 104 -5.02 -1.47 -24.69
CA LEU A 104 -4.39 -0.33 -23.99
C LEU A 104 -3.83 -0.72 -22.61
N LYS A 105 -4.42 -1.71 -21.92
CA LYS A 105 -3.88 -2.26 -20.66
C LYS A 105 -2.60 -3.06 -20.87
N ARG A 106 -2.46 -3.82 -21.97
CA ARG A 106 -1.20 -4.50 -22.32
C ARG A 106 -0.05 -3.53 -22.58
N LYS A 107 -0.31 -2.38 -23.23
CA LYS A 107 0.73 -1.37 -23.46
C LYS A 107 1.13 -0.59 -22.20
N ARG A 108 0.21 -0.36 -21.25
CA ARG A 108 0.55 0.33 -19.98
C ARG A 108 1.30 -0.53 -18.97
N SER A 109 1.11 -1.85 -18.98
CA SER A 109 1.87 -2.80 -18.15
C SER A 109 3.36 -2.87 -18.52
N LEU A 110 3.72 -2.59 -19.78
CA LEU A 110 5.11 -2.62 -20.23
C LEU A 110 5.91 -1.37 -19.80
N VAL A 111 5.24 -0.26 -19.50
CA VAL A 111 5.92 1.02 -19.20
C VAL A 111 6.47 1.07 -17.76
N TYR A 112 5.98 0.23 -16.85
CA TYR A 112 6.52 0.14 -15.48
C TYR A 112 7.70 -0.84 -15.35
N ALA A 113 7.90 -1.74 -16.31
CA ALA A 113 8.96 -2.74 -16.25
C ALA A 113 10.36 -2.19 -16.59
N ASP A 114 10.45 -1.00 -17.22
CA ASP A 114 11.69 -0.47 -17.81
C ASP A 114 12.35 0.66 -17.01
N ARG A 115 11.91 0.88 -15.77
CA ARG A 115 12.60 1.75 -14.79
C ARG A 115 13.22 0.92 -13.68
N THR A 116 14.10 -0.01 -14.04
CA THR A 116 15.11 -0.47 -13.09
C THR A 116 16.02 0.73 -12.83
N SER A 117 15.93 1.31 -11.64
CA SER A 117 16.82 2.42 -11.27
C SER A 117 18.26 1.90 -11.39
N LEU A 118 19.20 2.73 -11.84
CA LEU A 118 20.63 2.39 -11.80
C LEU A 118 21.09 1.99 -10.37
N LEU A 119 20.31 2.36 -9.34
CA LEU A 119 20.49 1.95 -7.95
C LEU A 119 20.18 0.47 -7.68
N ASP A 120 19.38 -0.20 -8.52
CA ASP A 120 18.95 -1.59 -8.33
C ASP A 120 19.90 -2.61 -8.99
N GLN A 121 20.68 -2.20 -9.99
CA GLN A 121 21.60 -3.09 -10.70
C GLN A 121 22.59 -3.88 -9.81
N PRO A 122 23.18 -3.32 -8.73
CA PRO A 122 24.05 -4.10 -7.84
C PRO A 122 23.28 -5.18 -7.05
N PHE A 123 21.97 -5.04 -6.89
CA PHE A 123 21.14 -6.02 -6.21
C PHE A 123 20.70 -7.16 -7.11
N VAL A 124 20.39 -6.91 -8.39
CA VAL A 124 19.75 -7.92 -9.24
C VAL A 124 20.73 -8.98 -9.76
N ARG A 125 21.91 -8.56 -10.26
CA ARG A 125 22.87 -9.46 -10.93
C ARG A 125 23.46 -10.58 -10.04
N PRO A 126 23.72 -10.37 -8.72
CA PRO A 126 24.30 -11.42 -7.89
C PRO A 126 23.30 -12.54 -7.54
N LEU A 127 21.99 -12.26 -7.55
CA LEU A 127 20.98 -13.17 -7.00
C LEU A 127 20.87 -14.47 -7.78
N SER A 128 21.01 -14.42 -9.10
CA SER A 128 20.85 -15.60 -9.98
C SER A 128 21.96 -16.66 -9.78
N GLY A 129 23.09 -16.30 -9.15
CA GLY A 129 24.18 -17.23 -8.81
C GLY A 129 24.19 -17.67 -7.33
N LEU A 130 23.35 -17.09 -6.49
CA LEU A 130 23.29 -17.38 -5.07
C LEU A 130 22.11 -18.31 -4.84
N ASN A 131 22.35 -19.54 -4.40
CA ASN A 131 21.31 -20.48 -3.95
C ASN A 131 20.67 -19.96 -2.64
N LEU A 132 19.98 -18.83 -2.74
CA LEU A 132 19.27 -18.18 -1.65
C LEU A 132 18.17 -19.11 -1.20
N VAL A 133 18.23 -19.49 0.08
CA VAL A 133 17.18 -20.28 0.71
C VAL A 133 16.04 -19.37 1.18
N MET A 134 16.31 -18.06 1.28
CA MET A 134 15.48 -17.06 1.95
C MET A 134 15.63 -15.68 1.33
N GLY A 135 14.52 -14.98 1.08
CA GLY A 135 14.55 -13.58 0.60
C GLY A 135 14.79 -12.51 1.67
N TYR A 136 14.56 -12.82 2.95
CA TYR A 136 14.71 -11.89 4.08
C TYR A 136 15.38 -12.57 5.26
N ASN A 137 16.05 -11.82 6.14
CA ASN A 137 16.63 -12.35 7.37
C ASN A 137 15.60 -12.27 8.52
N THR A 138 14.67 -13.22 8.56
CA THR A 138 13.56 -13.22 9.53
C THR A 138 13.93 -13.96 10.81
N SER A 139 13.56 -13.42 11.98
CA SER A 139 13.67 -14.06 13.28
C SER A 139 12.52 -15.05 13.56
N LEU A 140 12.53 -15.66 14.75
CA LEU A 140 11.37 -16.37 15.28
C LEU A 140 10.14 -15.44 15.41
N PRO A 141 8.91 -16.00 15.39
CA PRO A 141 7.68 -15.20 15.53
C PRO A 141 7.65 -14.38 16.81
N ARG A 142 7.31 -13.10 16.70
CA ARG A 142 7.18 -12.17 17.84
C ARG A 142 5.76 -11.65 18.01
N SER A 143 4.96 -11.66 16.95
CA SER A 143 3.56 -11.21 16.95
C SER A 143 2.58 -12.34 16.66
N ARG A 144 1.27 -12.11 16.86
CA ARG A 144 0.26 -13.09 16.43
C ARG A 144 0.26 -13.26 14.93
N MET A 145 0.44 -12.17 14.19
CA MET A 145 0.54 -12.22 12.74
C MET A 145 1.76 -13.01 12.26
N ASP A 146 2.90 -12.88 12.94
CA ASP A 146 4.11 -13.64 12.61
C ASP A 146 3.86 -15.14 12.62
N MET A 147 3.06 -15.64 13.58
CA MET A 147 2.72 -17.07 13.62
C MET A 147 2.04 -17.54 12.33
N TYR A 148 1.14 -16.73 11.76
CA TYR A 148 0.50 -17.04 10.48
C TYR A 148 1.51 -16.97 9.34
N ILE A 149 2.34 -15.93 9.28
CA ILE A 149 3.35 -15.77 8.23
C ILE A 149 4.38 -16.92 8.26
N THR A 150 4.78 -17.37 9.44
CA THR A 150 5.68 -18.51 9.62
C THR A 150 5.04 -19.83 9.17
N VAL A 151 3.78 -20.09 9.51
CA VAL A 151 3.08 -21.30 9.06
C VAL A 151 2.88 -21.30 7.54
N LEU A 152 2.50 -20.15 6.97
CA LEU A 152 2.45 -19.95 5.53
C LEU A 152 3.77 -20.39 4.90
N ARG A 153 4.88 -19.84 5.38
CA ARG A 153 6.22 -20.15 4.86
C ARG A 153 6.55 -21.63 5.00
N GLN A 154 6.28 -22.24 6.15
CA GLN A 154 6.55 -23.66 6.38
C GLN A 154 5.78 -24.53 5.38
N LEU A 155 4.48 -24.30 5.22
CA LEU A 155 3.65 -25.07 4.28
C LEU A 155 4.08 -24.88 2.83
N VAL A 156 4.41 -23.65 2.42
CA VAL A 156 4.92 -23.36 1.06
C VAL A 156 6.25 -24.09 0.82
N ARG A 157 7.16 -24.07 1.79
CA ARG A 157 8.46 -24.76 1.69
C ARG A 157 8.28 -26.27 1.59
N CYS A 158 7.46 -26.88 2.45
CA CYS A 158 7.15 -28.31 2.38
C CYS A 158 6.61 -28.71 1.00
N CYS A 159 5.83 -27.84 0.33
CA CYS A 159 5.37 -28.10 -1.04
C CYS A 159 6.50 -28.03 -2.06
N SER A 160 7.35 -27.02 -1.96
CA SER A 160 8.48 -26.80 -2.88
C SER A 160 9.55 -27.90 -2.79
N GLU A 161 9.69 -28.54 -1.63
CA GLU A 161 10.63 -29.65 -1.42
C GLU A 161 10.12 -30.97 -2.02
N ARG A 162 8.79 -31.13 -2.14
CA ARG A 162 8.14 -32.34 -2.66
C ARG A 162 7.84 -32.30 -4.14
N SER A 163 7.82 -31.10 -4.73
CA SER A 163 7.36 -30.91 -6.11
C SER A 163 8.08 -29.74 -6.78
N VAL A 164 8.36 -29.89 -8.07
CA VAL A 164 8.85 -28.77 -8.88
C VAL A 164 7.66 -27.86 -9.17
N LEU A 165 7.56 -26.77 -8.41
CA LEU A 165 6.49 -25.79 -8.56
C LEU A 165 6.82 -24.86 -9.73
N GLY A 166 6.03 -24.96 -10.81
CA GLY A 166 6.04 -23.95 -11.86
C GLY A 166 5.65 -22.56 -11.32
N HIS A 167 6.10 -21.49 -11.96
CA HIS A 167 5.88 -20.12 -11.48
C HIS A 167 4.39 -19.79 -11.22
N ASP A 168 3.49 -20.24 -12.08
CA ASP A 168 2.06 -19.93 -11.92
C ASP A 168 1.48 -20.62 -10.68
N LEU A 169 1.94 -21.83 -10.38
CA LEU A 169 1.58 -22.55 -9.18
C LEU A 169 2.21 -21.92 -7.93
N GLN A 170 3.47 -21.48 -7.98
CA GLN A 170 4.10 -20.72 -6.90
C GLN A 170 3.26 -19.48 -6.56
N ARG A 171 2.88 -18.71 -7.57
CA ARG A 171 2.04 -17.52 -7.40
C ARG A 171 0.66 -17.85 -6.84
N ALA A 172 0.01 -18.90 -7.34
CA ALA A 172 -1.31 -19.31 -6.86
C ALA A 172 -1.27 -19.73 -5.38
N ILE A 173 -0.30 -20.56 -5.00
CA ILE A 173 -0.09 -21.00 -3.61
C ILE A 173 0.19 -19.79 -2.70
N THR A 174 1.11 -18.90 -3.11
CA THR A 174 1.42 -17.71 -2.32
C THR A 174 0.21 -16.79 -2.17
N ALA A 175 -0.59 -16.60 -3.22
CA ALA A 175 -1.81 -15.79 -3.14
C ALA A 175 -2.84 -16.38 -2.18
N GLU A 176 -3.09 -17.68 -2.24
CA GLU A 176 -4.00 -18.35 -1.29
C GLU A 176 -3.48 -18.28 0.14
N ALA A 177 -2.17 -18.40 0.34
CA ALA A 177 -1.60 -18.37 1.66
C ALA A 177 -1.60 -16.96 2.27
N VAL A 178 -1.33 -15.91 1.48
CA VAL A 178 -1.48 -14.51 1.90
C VAL A 178 -2.93 -14.20 2.26
N LEU A 179 -3.88 -14.63 1.43
CA LEU A 179 -5.31 -14.49 1.70
C LEU A 179 -5.71 -15.18 3.00
N TRP A 180 -5.23 -16.40 3.22
CA TRP A 180 -5.45 -17.14 4.45
C TRP A 180 -4.88 -16.40 5.66
N ALA A 181 -3.62 -15.96 5.60
CA ALA A 181 -2.96 -15.30 6.72
C ALA A 181 -3.76 -14.06 7.15
N VAL A 182 -4.18 -13.23 6.20
CA VAL A 182 -4.95 -12.01 6.50
C VAL A 182 -6.35 -12.31 7.01
N ARG A 183 -7.08 -13.22 6.37
CA ARG A 183 -8.48 -13.53 6.74
C ARG A 183 -8.60 -14.25 8.08
N GLU A 184 -7.67 -15.14 8.35
CA GLU A 184 -7.70 -15.93 9.58
C GLU A 184 -7.08 -15.15 10.73
N ALA A 185 -5.96 -14.45 10.51
CA ALA A 185 -5.32 -13.69 11.57
C ALA A 185 -6.05 -12.40 11.90
N TRP A 186 -6.58 -11.66 10.92
CA TRP A 186 -7.13 -10.32 11.18
C TRP A 186 -8.40 -10.03 10.38
N PRO A 187 -9.48 -10.81 10.59
CA PRO A 187 -10.73 -10.66 9.83
C PRO A 187 -11.34 -9.25 9.96
N ALA A 188 -11.22 -8.61 11.12
CA ALA A 188 -11.71 -7.26 11.34
C ALA A 188 -11.04 -6.20 10.43
N ALA A 189 -9.83 -6.45 9.95
CA ALA A 189 -9.10 -5.59 9.03
C ALA A 189 -9.37 -5.90 7.55
N GLU A 190 -10.18 -6.93 7.21
CA GLU A 190 -10.41 -7.35 5.82
C GLU A 190 -10.89 -6.20 4.91
N GLY A 191 -11.77 -5.33 5.41
CA GLY A 191 -12.23 -4.17 4.65
C GLY A 191 -11.11 -3.20 4.27
N TYR A 192 -10.12 -3.02 5.16
CA TYR A 192 -8.93 -2.22 4.89
C TYR A 192 -8.06 -2.86 3.81
N TRP A 193 -7.69 -4.13 3.97
CA TRP A 193 -6.81 -4.81 3.03
C TRP A 193 -7.39 -4.88 1.62
N ASN A 194 -8.72 -4.95 1.51
CA ASN A 194 -9.42 -4.97 0.23
C ASN A 194 -9.55 -3.59 -0.42
N LEU A 195 -9.64 -2.53 0.38
CA LEU A 195 -9.68 -1.17 -0.14
C LEU A 195 -8.29 -0.67 -0.56
N THR A 196 -7.24 -1.17 0.08
CA THR A 196 -5.86 -0.83 -0.26
C THR A 196 -5.29 -1.80 -1.30
N ALA A 197 -4.24 -1.40 -2.01
CA ALA A 197 -3.46 -2.33 -2.84
C ALA A 197 -2.62 -3.32 -2.02
N THR A 198 -2.70 -3.29 -0.68
CA THR A 198 -1.78 -3.96 0.24
C THR A 198 -1.63 -5.46 -0.02
N PHE A 199 -2.71 -6.17 -0.40
CA PHE A 199 -2.64 -7.59 -0.78
C PHE A 199 -1.63 -7.89 -1.89
N ARG A 200 -1.49 -7.02 -2.88
CA ARG A 200 -0.48 -7.21 -3.95
C ARG A 200 0.93 -7.05 -3.40
N GLY A 201 1.13 -6.14 -2.44
CA GLY A 201 2.40 -5.94 -1.77
C GLY A 201 2.80 -7.19 -0.98
N PHE A 202 1.85 -7.73 -0.20
CA PHE A 202 2.03 -8.98 0.54
C PHE A 202 2.36 -10.15 -0.39
N LEU A 203 1.61 -10.31 -1.50
CA LEU A 203 1.87 -11.34 -2.50
C LEU A 203 3.32 -11.28 -3.01
N TYR A 204 3.79 -10.10 -3.43
CA TYR A 204 5.14 -9.98 -3.96
C TYR A 204 6.22 -10.15 -2.88
N ALA A 205 5.99 -9.63 -1.67
CA ALA A 205 6.88 -9.85 -0.52
C ALA A 205 7.00 -11.34 -0.19
N GLU A 206 5.89 -12.08 -0.16
CA GLU A 206 5.92 -13.53 0.09
C GLU A 206 6.53 -14.32 -1.06
N LEU A 207 6.30 -13.91 -2.32
CA LEU A 207 6.94 -14.55 -3.47
C LEU A 207 8.47 -14.43 -3.38
N TRP A 208 8.97 -13.24 -3.07
CA TRP A 208 10.39 -13.02 -2.85
C TRP A 208 10.91 -13.79 -1.63
N ARG A 209 10.16 -13.81 -0.52
CA ARG A 209 10.56 -14.54 0.69
C ARG A 209 10.72 -16.03 0.46
N ASN A 210 9.74 -16.65 -0.20
CA ASN A 210 9.65 -18.11 -0.36
C ASN A 210 10.36 -18.62 -1.61
N PHE A 211 10.48 -17.80 -2.66
CA PHE A 211 11.10 -18.15 -3.93
C PHE A 211 12.08 -17.05 -4.39
N PRO A 212 13.14 -16.77 -3.63
CA PRO A 212 14.06 -15.66 -3.93
C PRO A 212 14.79 -15.91 -5.25
N CYS A 213 14.52 -15.08 -6.24
CA CYS A 213 15.21 -15.07 -7.52
C CYS A 213 15.08 -13.69 -8.17
N GLU A 214 15.83 -13.44 -9.24
CA GLU A 214 15.75 -12.19 -10.01
C GLU A 214 14.31 -11.85 -10.43
N ARG A 215 13.50 -12.86 -10.80
CA ARG A 215 12.11 -12.65 -11.18
C ARG A 215 11.23 -12.17 -10.02
N SER A 216 11.31 -12.81 -8.85
CA SER A 216 10.50 -12.39 -7.70
C SER A 216 10.98 -11.05 -7.13
N TYR A 217 12.28 -10.75 -7.19
CA TYR A 217 12.82 -9.45 -6.82
C TYR A 217 12.34 -8.32 -7.74
N THR A 218 12.41 -8.52 -9.05
CA THR A 218 12.01 -7.49 -10.05
C THR A 218 10.50 -7.22 -10.02
N GLN A 219 9.70 -8.17 -9.54
CA GLN A 219 8.26 -8.00 -9.31
C GLN A 219 7.93 -7.18 -8.05
N LEU A 220 8.86 -7.00 -7.11
CA LEU A 220 8.63 -6.18 -5.92
C LEU A 220 8.43 -4.71 -6.31
N PRO A 221 7.30 -4.09 -5.91
CA PRO A 221 7.17 -2.64 -5.95
C PRO A 221 8.32 -1.98 -5.16
N PRO A 222 8.79 -0.78 -5.55
CA PRO A 222 9.85 -0.08 -4.84
C PRO A 222 9.63 -0.01 -3.32
N ALA A 223 8.42 0.31 -2.88
CA ALA A 223 8.00 0.31 -1.47
C ALA A 223 8.24 -1.01 -0.70
N TYR A 224 8.28 -2.15 -1.39
CA TYR A 224 8.42 -3.48 -0.78
C TYR A 224 9.80 -4.11 -0.97
N ARG A 225 10.69 -3.50 -1.77
CA ARG A 225 12.05 -4.01 -1.95
C ARG A 225 12.79 -4.11 -0.62
N PRO A 226 13.59 -5.16 -0.37
CA PRO A 226 14.28 -5.32 0.90
C PRO A 226 15.25 -4.15 1.15
N THR A 227 15.22 -3.61 2.36
CA THR A 227 16.27 -2.69 2.84
C THR A 227 17.48 -3.47 3.32
N ARG A 228 18.60 -2.77 3.54
CA ARG A 228 19.79 -3.39 4.14
C ARG A 228 19.49 -3.97 5.53
N ALA A 229 18.69 -3.28 6.34
CA ALA A 229 18.33 -3.77 7.67
C ALA A 229 17.54 -5.08 7.61
N GLN A 230 16.60 -5.22 6.66
CA GLN A 230 15.83 -6.46 6.47
C GLN A 230 16.68 -7.65 6.02
N LEU A 231 17.80 -7.39 5.33
CA LEU A 231 18.73 -8.44 4.91
C LEU A 231 19.77 -8.76 5.99
N ALA A 232 20.17 -7.76 6.79
CA ALA A 232 21.24 -7.91 7.77
C ALA A 232 20.77 -8.28 9.18
N ILE A 233 19.61 -7.81 9.62
CA ILE A 233 19.19 -7.95 11.02
C ILE A 233 18.04 -8.94 11.10
N PRO A 234 18.16 -10.02 11.90
CA PRO A 234 17.03 -10.89 12.20
C PRO A 234 15.86 -10.08 12.76
N HIS A 235 14.71 -10.15 12.10
CA HIS A 235 13.54 -9.34 12.46
C HIS A 235 12.20 -10.05 12.27
N SER A 236 11.15 -9.51 12.87
CA SER A 236 9.79 -10.03 12.72
C SER A 236 9.34 -10.00 11.25
N PRO A 237 8.89 -11.14 10.67
CA PRO A 237 8.49 -11.21 9.26
C PRO A 237 7.28 -10.33 8.91
N MET A 238 6.48 -9.91 9.90
CA MET A 238 5.42 -8.93 9.68
C MET A 238 5.97 -7.57 9.23
N ILE A 239 7.18 -7.15 9.66
CA ILE A 239 7.75 -5.85 9.27
C ILE A 239 7.92 -5.73 7.74
N ASP A 240 8.22 -6.84 7.05
CA ASP A 240 8.35 -6.87 5.59
C ASP A 240 7.08 -6.41 4.85
N TRP A 241 5.93 -6.46 5.53
CA TRP A 241 4.63 -6.09 4.98
C TRP A 241 4.37 -4.58 4.98
N MET A 242 5.21 -3.77 5.62
CA MET A 242 5.07 -2.31 5.62
C MET A 242 5.61 -1.69 4.32
N PRO A 243 4.85 -0.81 3.64
CA PRO A 243 5.26 -0.17 2.38
C PRO A 243 6.16 1.07 2.59
N TRP A 244 6.84 1.17 3.75
CA TRP A 244 7.65 2.33 4.11
C TRP A 244 9.06 1.88 4.52
N PRO A 245 10.05 1.92 3.60
CA PRO A 245 11.41 1.47 3.88
C PRO A 245 12.02 2.07 5.16
N ASP A 246 11.93 3.39 5.34
CA ASP A 246 12.53 4.06 6.51
C ASP A 246 11.84 3.67 7.82
N VAL A 247 10.52 3.47 7.79
CA VAL A 247 9.76 3.02 8.97
C VAL A 247 10.10 1.56 9.29
N ARG A 248 10.33 0.70 8.28
CA ARG A 248 10.79 -0.68 8.49
C ARG A 248 12.14 -0.71 9.18
N ASP A 249 13.09 0.10 8.71
CA ASP A 249 14.43 0.14 9.31
C ASP A 249 14.37 0.59 10.77
N MET A 250 13.53 1.57 11.10
CA MET A 250 13.31 1.98 12.49
C MET A 250 12.56 0.91 13.29
N ALA A 251 11.56 0.24 12.71
CA ALA A 251 10.85 -0.85 13.38
C ALA A 251 11.79 -2.01 13.70
N ILE A 252 12.72 -2.35 12.80
CA ILE A 252 13.77 -3.37 13.03
C ILE A 252 14.71 -2.91 14.15
N LYS A 253 15.11 -1.64 14.16
CA LYS A 253 15.98 -1.08 15.22
C LYS A 253 15.33 -1.12 16.60
N PHE A 254 14.02 -0.90 16.69
CA PHE A 254 13.28 -0.81 17.95
C PHE A 254 12.36 -2.02 18.22
N GLN A 255 12.53 -3.13 17.48
CA GLN A 255 11.61 -4.27 17.51
C GLN A 255 11.45 -4.95 18.88
N ASP A 256 12.44 -4.81 19.78
CA ASP A 256 12.36 -5.37 21.14
C ASP A 256 11.57 -4.48 22.11
N GLN A 257 11.23 -3.25 21.70
CA GLN A 257 10.53 -2.24 22.51
C GLN A 257 9.10 -1.99 22.04
N ILE A 258 8.69 -2.59 20.92
CA ILE A 258 7.43 -2.29 20.24
C ILE A 258 6.57 -3.56 20.16
N ASP A 259 5.31 -3.44 20.59
CA ASP A 259 4.28 -4.43 20.29
C ASP A 259 3.88 -4.31 18.81
N LEU A 260 4.35 -5.25 17.99
CA LEU A 260 4.17 -5.19 16.55
C LEU A 260 2.70 -5.35 16.12
N ASP A 261 1.89 -6.11 16.86
CA ASP A 261 0.46 -6.21 16.56
C ASP A 261 -0.23 -4.85 16.77
N ASP A 262 0.15 -4.10 17.81
CA ASP A 262 -0.37 -2.76 18.06
C ASP A 262 0.19 -1.72 17.07
N LEU A 263 1.46 -1.83 16.70
CA LEU A 263 2.09 -0.96 15.68
C LEU A 263 1.29 -0.99 14.37
N PHE A 264 1.00 -2.19 13.85
CA PHE A 264 0.21 -2.32 12.63
C PHE A 264 -1.24 -1.87 12.81
N ARG A 265 -1.83 -2.07 14.00
CA ARG A 265 -3.18 -1.58 14.32
C ARG A 265 -3.24 -0.06 14.21
N VAL A 266 -2.26 0.63 14.80
CA VAL A 266 -2.13 2.09 14.74
C VAL A 266 -1.82 2.54 13.32
N ALA A 267 -1.01 1.81 12.55
CA ALA A 267 -0.74 2.12 11.14
C ALA A 267 -2.03 2.07 10.28
N ILE A 268 -2.88 1.05 10.46
CA ILE A 268 -4.16 0.92 9.75
C ILE A 268 -5.06 2.14 10.05
N HIS A 269 -5.16 2.53 11.33
CA HIS A 269 -5.95 3.68 11.75
C HIS A 269 -5.46 5.01 11.16
N ASN A 270 -4.17 5.14 10.91
CA ASN A 270 -3.54 6.40 10.51
C ASN A 270 -3.10 6.43 9.04
N LEU A 271 -3.42 5.39 8.24
CA LEU A 271 -3.12 5.42 6.82
C LEU A 271 -3.99 6.48 6.12
N VAL A 272 -3.36 7.42 5.44
CA VAL A 272 -4.01 8.50 4.68
C VAL A 272 -4.17 8.09 3.22
N ALA A 273 -5.38 8.29 2.67
CA ALA A 273 -5.63 8.16 1.24
C ALA A 273 -4.85 9.26 0.50
N HIS A 274 -4.05 8.90 -0.50
CA HIS A 274 -3.36 9.91 -1.28
C HIS A 274 -4.34 10.64 -2.21
N ARG A 275 -3.95 11.82 -2.72
CA ARG A 275 -4.70 12.53 -3.76
C ARG A 275 -3.88 12.62 -5.02
N ARG A 276 -4.47 12.28 -6.16
CA ARG A 276 -3.84 12.57 -7.45
C ARG A 276 -3.86 14.07 -7.64
N GLY A 277 -2.71 14.72 -7.41
CA GLY A 277 -2.60 16.17 -7.45
C GLY A 277 -3.36 16.78 -8.64
N LEU A 278 -4.22 17.76 -8.36
CA LEU A 278 -5.14 18.39 -9.32
C LEU A 278 -4.45 19.14 -10.48
N GLY A 279 -3.13 19.06 -10.59
CA GLY A 279 -2.32 19.64 -11.67
C GLY A 279 -2.68 19.20 -13.08
N ARG A 280 -3.61 18.25 -13.28
CA ARG A 280 -4.18 17.92 -14.60
C ARG A 280 -5.64 18.33 -14.83
N ARG A 281 -6.40 18.71 -13.81
CA ARG A 281 -7.87 18.87 -13.95
C ARG A 281 -8.32 20.27 -14.38
N ARG A 282 -7.42 21.26 -14.38
CA ARG A 282 -7.73 22.65 -14.79
C ARG A 282 -8.01 22.85 -16.29
N GLN A 283 -7.86 21.84 -17.15
CA GLN A 283 -8.05 21.99 -18.60
C GLN A 283 -9.30 21.30 -19.18
N SER A 284 -10.16 20.66 -18.37
CA SER A 284 -11.29 19.86 -18.88
C SER A 284 -12.68 20.24 -18.37
N PHE A 285 -12.82 21.24 -17.49
CA PHE A 285 -14.13 21.79 -17.11
C PHE A 285 -14.52 22.98 -18.01
N GLN A 286 -14.70 22.71 -19.30
CA GLN A 286 -15.31 23.68 -20.22
C GLN A 286 -16.13 22.99 -21.31
N GLN A 287 -16.79 21.87 -21.02
CA GLN A 287 -17.91 21.34 -21.82
C GLN A 287 -18.47 20.10 -21.11
N ASP A 288 -19.46 20.30 -20.25
CA ASP A 288 -20.69 19.51 -20.30
C ASP A 288 -21.68 20.07 -19.27
N VAL A 289 -22.72 20.64 -19.84
CA VAL A 289 -23.90 21.17 -19.20
C VAL A 289 -24.80 19.99 -18.86
N LEU A 290 -24.96 19.69 -17.57
CA LEU A 290 -26.17 19.10 -16.98
C LEU A 290 -26.10 19.28 -15.46
N GLU A 291 -27.13 19.94 -14.94
CA GLU A 291 -27.35 20.54 -13.63
C GLU A 291 -26.58 19.96 -12.40
N PRO A 292 -25.91 20.81 -11.59
CA PRO A 292 -25.37 20.38 -10.32
C PRO A 292 -26.49 20.36 -9.27
N SER A 293 -26.79 19.18 -8.74
CA SER A 293 -27.62 19.01 -7.55
C SER A 293 -27.04 19.83 -6.39
N PRO A 294 -27.76 20.83 -5.84
CA PRO A 294 -27.24 21.69 -4.81
C PRO A 294 -27.52 21.04 -3.46
N ARG A 295 -26.54 20.33 -2.85
CA ARG A 295 -26.53 20.14 -1.38
C ARG A 295 -25.25 19.64 -0.71
N ILE A 296 -24.20 19.14 -1.39
CA ILE A 296 -22.97 18.72 -0.69
C ILE A 296 -21.73 18.91 -1.59
N ILE A 297 -21.37 20.16 -1.87
CA ILE A 297 -19.99 20.47 -2.29
C ILE A 297 -19.55 21.62 -1.38
N GLU A 298 -19.19 21.30 -0.14
CA GLU A 298 -18.30 22.17 0.63
C GLU A 298 -17.05 22.38 -0.21
N GLU A 299 -16.51 23.61 -0.19
CA GLU A 299 -15.28 23.96 -0.90
C GLU A 299 -14.21 22.89 -0.69
N VAL A 300 -13.93 22.12 -1.74
CA VAL A 300 -12.95 21.04 -1.70
C VAL A 300 -11.59 21.70 -1.61
N ASN A 301 -11.06 21.82 -0.38
CA ASN A 301 -9.70 22.30 -0.17
C ASN A 301 -8.73 21.24 -0.73
N ASP A 302 -7.87 21.65 -1.66
CA ASP A 302 -6.87 20.81 -2.30
C ASP A 302 -5.89 20.15 -1.32
N GLU A 303 -5.76 20.67 -0.09
CA GLU A 303 -4.88 20.14 0.95
C GLU A 303 -5.53 19.12 1.90
N THR A 304 -6.83 18.81 1.72
CA THR A 304 -7.56 17.91 2.63
C THR A 304 -7.58 16.48 2.12
N SER A 305 -7.36 15.49 2.98
CA SER A 305 -7.59 14.07 2.70
C SER A 305 -8.26 13.34 3.87
N PHE A 306 -8.43 12.02 3.77
CA PHE A 306 -9.12 11.17 4.74
C PHE A 306 -8.27 9.95 5.08
N ARG A 307 -8.46 9.40 6.28
CA ARG A 307 -7.90 8.09 6.62
C ARG A 307 -8.64 7.00 5.84
N VAL A 308 -7.89 6.02 5.35
CA VAL A 308 -8.46 4.89 4.60
C VAL A 308 -9.41 4.09 5.49
N TRP A 309 -9.07 3.89 6.76
CA TRP A 309 -9.92 3.18 7.71
C TRP A 309 -11.28 3.86 7.93
N ASP A 310 -11.32 5.20 7.95
CA ASP A 310 -12.58 5.95 8.06
C ASP A 310 -13.48 5.70 6.83
N VAL A 311 -12.88 5.64 5.64
CA VAL A 311 -13.59 5.32 4.40
C VAL A 311 -14.14 3.88 4.43
N VAL A 312 -13.37 2.92 4.94
CA VAL A 312 -13.81 1.52 5.14
C VAL A 312 -14.98 1.44 6.10
N CYS A 313 -14.92 2.15 7.23
CA CYS A 313 -16.00 2.17 8.21
C CYS A 313 -17.29 2.75 7.60
N LEU A 314 -17.19 3.82 6.80
CA LEU A 314 -18.35 4.36 6.08
C LEU A 314 -18.93 3.39 5.06
N GLU A 315 -18.09 2.65 4.34
CA GLU A 315 -18.53 1.64 3.38
C GLU A 315 -19.26 0.50 4.10
N ASN A 316 -18.72 0.01 5.22
CA ASN A 316 -19.31 -1.08 6.00
C ASN A 316 -20.67 -0.72 6.62
N VAL A 317 -20.87 0.55 7.01
CA VAL A 317 -22.18 1.02 7.52
C VAL A 317 -23.24 1.07 6.42
N ARG A 318 -22.83 1.19 5.15
CA ARG A 318 -23.72 1.44 4.01
C ARG A 318 -23.87 0.26 3.05
N SER A 319 -22.93 -0.68 3.05
CA SER A 319 -22.93 -1.87 2.22
C SER A 319 -23.42 -3.08 2.99
N THR A 320 -24.29 -3.88 2.38
CA THR A 320 -24.72 -5.18 2.92
C THR A 320 -23.67 -6.27 2.72
N ASN A 321 -22.75 -6.08 1.77
CA ASN A 321 -21.73 -7.06 1.42
C ASN A 321 -20.35 -6.60 1.94
N PRO A 322 -19.57 -7.48 2.59
CA PRO A 322 -18.21 -7.17 3.00
C PRO A 322 -17.30 -6.98 1.77
N LEU A 323 -16.40 -6.00 1.81
CA LEU A 323 -15.29 -5.93 0.85
C LEU A 323 -14.50 -7.23 1.03
N ALA A 324 -14.47 -8.09 0.01
CA ALA A 324 -13.80 -9.38 0.05
C ALA A 324 -12.85 -9.49 -1.15
N ALA A 325 -11.61 -9.93 -0.92
CA ALA A 325 -10.64 -10.16 -1.97
C ALA A 325 -11.02 -11.40 -2.78
N GLU A 326 -10.79 -11.32 -4.09
CA GLU A 326 -10.90 -12.46 -4.97
C GLU A 326 -9.65 -13.35 -4.87
N PRO A 327 -9.79 -14.66 -5.14
CA PRO A 327 -8.64 -15.53 -5.38
C PRO A 327 -7.67 -14.91 -6.39
N GLY A 328 -6.37 -15.04 -6.13
CA GLY A 328 -5.30 -14.53 -7.01
C GLY A 328 -4.92 -13.06 -6.83
N LEU A 329 -5.67 -12.26 -6.06
CA LEU A 329 -5.30 -10.89 -5.64
C LEU A 329 -5.07 -9.89 -6.80
N GLU A 330 -5.73 -10.09 -7.95
CA GLU A 330 -5.45 -9.32 -9.17
C GLU A 330 -6.35 -8.10 -9.38
N LYS A 331 -7.58 -8.12 -8.84
CA LYS A 331 -8.53 -7.03 -9.04
C LYS A 331 -8.09 -5.77 -8.30
N LYS A 332 -8.54 -4.62 -8.80
CA LYS A 332 -8.33 -3.34 -8.11
C LYS A 332 -9.35 -3.21 -6.98
N PRO A 333 -9.02 -2.48 -5.91
CA PRO A 333 -10.00 -2.07 -4.92
C PRO A 333 -11.15 -1.31 -5.59
N VAL A 334 -12.39 -1.63 -5.22
CA VAL A 334 -13.59 -0.93 -5.72
C VAL A 334 -14.50 -0.60 -4.55
N LEU A 335 -14.73 0.70 -4.34
CA LEU A 335 -15.80 1.21 -3.48
C LEU A 335 -17.15 0.90 -4.15
N ARG A 336 -18.09 0.34 -3.40
CA ARG A 336 -19.38 -0.11 -3.93
C ARG A 336 -20.43 0.99 -3.79
N THR A 337 -20.43 1.72 -2.67
CA THR A 337 -21.45 2.74 -2.41
C THR A 337 -21.31 3.96 -3.35
N PRO A 338 -22.40 4.47 -3.95
CA PRO A 338 -22.36 5.64 -4.84
C PRO A 338 -21.75 6.88 -4.18
N GLU A 339 -22.00 7.09 -2.89
CA GLU A 339 -21.53 8.28 -2.18
C GLU A 339 -20.03 8.23 -1.93
N LEU A 340 -19.46 7.07 -1.59
CA LEU A 340 -18.01 6.96 -1.44
C LEU A 340 -17.29 6.98 -2.78
N ARG A 341 -17.92 6.49 -3.86
CA ARG A 341 -17.43 6.72 -5.22
C ARG A 341 -17.45 8.22 -5.58
N ALA A 342 -18.48 8.95 -5.17
CA ALA A 342 -18.53 10.41 -5.36
C ALA A 342 -17.46 11.13 -4.54
N LEU A 343 -17.27 10.76 -3.26
CA LEU A 343 -16.20 11.28 -2.40
C LEU A 343 -14.82 11.04 -3.01
N SER A 344 -14.55 9.80 -3.44
CA SER A 344 -13.29 9.43 -4.09
C SER A 344 -13.03 10.26 -5.35
N ARG A 345 -14.07 10.56 -6.16
CA ARG A 345 -13.94 11.44 -7.34
C ARG A 345 -13.83 12.93 -7.01
N ALA A 346 -14.44 13.39 -5.93
CA ALA A 346 -14.42 14.79 -5.52
C ALA A 346 -13.05 15.19 -4.98
N TYR A 347 -12.42 14.30 -4.20
CA TYR A 347 -11.10 14.52 -3.62
C TYR A 347 -9.96 13.85 -4.42
N ASP A 348 -10.26 13.19 -5.53
CA ASP A 348 -9.29 12.42 -6.34
C ASP A 348 -8.47 11.43 -5.49
N LEU A 349 -9.17 10.73 -4.59
CA LEU A 349 -8.58 9.80 -3.62
C LEU A 349 -8.00 8.56 -4.30
N GLN A 350 -6.79 8.18 -3.89
CA GLN A 350 -6.07 7.03 -4.37
C GLN A 350 -5.69 6.09 -3.22
N TYR A 351 -6.07 4.81 -3.39
CA TYR A 351 -5.83 3.73 -2.43
C TYR A 351 -4.96 2.60 -3.02
N ASP A 352 -4.79 2.59 -4.35
CA ASP A 352 -4.29 1.45 -5.11
C ASP A 352 -2.80 1.53 -5.49
N GLU A 353 -2.06 2.51 -4.96
CA GLU A 353 -0.65 2.75 -5.29
C GLU A 353 0.22 2.85 -4.03
N PHE A 354 1.10 1.88 -3.82
CA PHE A 354 1.90 1.72 -2.59
C PHE A 354 2.74 2.94 -2.26
N ASP A 355 3.43 3.50 -3.26
CA ASP A 355 4.39 4.59 -3.06
C ASP A 355 3.69 5.90 -2.60
N THR A 356 2.37 5.97 -2.76
CA THR A 356 1.55 7.11 -2.38
C THR A 356 0.98 7.02 -0.96
N GLN A 357 1.04 5.84 -0.35
CA GLN A 357 0.52 5.60 1.01
C GLN A 357 1.36 6.38 2.03
N LYS A 358 0.70 7.20 2.84
CA LYS A 358 1.35 8.02 3.89
C LYS A 358 0.62 7.85 5.21
N LEU A 359 1.32 8.13 6.30
CA LEU A 359 0.82 8.05 7.68
C LEU A 359 0.50 9.45 8.20
N ASP A 360 -0.63 9.56 8.87
CA ASP A 360 -1.06 10.75 9.60
C ASP A 360 -0.21 10.97 10.87
N ASP A 361 -0.19 12.21 11.38
CA ASP A 361 0.62 12.60 12.55
C ASP A 361 0.33 11.73 13.78
N GLY A 362 -0.92 11.29 13.93
CA GLY A 362 -1.33 10.41 15.04
C GLY A 362 -0.56 9.09 15.13
N PHE A 363 0.02 8.59 14.03
CA PHE A 363 0.92 7.44 14.06
C PHE A 363 2.24 7.79 14.76
N PHE A 364 2.84 8.92 14.41
CA PHE A 364 4.13 9.35 14.94
C PHE A 364 4.02 9.94 16.35
N GLU A 365 2.84 10.41 16.75
CA GLU A 365 2.54 10.73 18.15
C GLU A 365 2.57 9.46 19.03
N ALA A 366 2.07 8.33 18.51
CA ALA A 366 2.08 7.04 19.20
C ALA A 366 3.47 6.37 19.18
N TYR A 367 4.20 6.49 18.06
CA TYR A 367 5.54 5.94 17.88
C TYR A 367 6.55 6.99 17.38
N PRO A 368 6.98 7.93 18.24
CA PRO A 368 7.91 8.99 17.83
C PRO A 368 9.26 8.46 17.31
N CYS A 369 9.70 7.31 17.81
CA CYS A 369 10.94 6.66 17.39
C CYS A 369 10.90 6.13 15.94
N LEU A 370 9.72 6.06 15.33
CA LEU A 370 9.52 5.58 13.95
C LEU A 370 9.29 6.71 12.95
N TYR A 371 9.49 7.98 13.35
CA TYR A 371 9.28 9.12 12.46
C TYR A 371 10.18 9.06 11.22
N ALA A 372 9.54 9.21 10.06
CA ALA A 372 10.20 9.32 8.77
C ALA A 372 9.44 10.29 7.86
N ASP A 373 10.11 11.35 7.41
CA ASP A 373 9.54 12.37 6.50
C ASP A 373 8.97 11.73 5.22
N THR A 374 9.58 10.64 4.75
CA THR A 374 9.16 9.91 3.56
C THR A 374 7.84 9.17 3.76
N ALA A 375 7.47 8.83 5.00
CA ALA A 375 6.23 8.15 5.34
C ALA A 375 5.15 9.12 5.82
N ALA A 376 5.52 10.30 6.31
CA ALA A 376 4.58 11.30 6.83
C ALA A 376 3.68 11.91 5.74
N SER A 377 2.41 12.08 6.06
CA SER A 377 1.42 12.72 5.20
C SER A 377 1.55 14.24 5.26
N GLY A 378 1.61 14.89 4.10
CA GLY A 378 1.50 16.35 4.00
C GLY A 378 0.06 16.86 3.98
N TRP A 379 -0.94 15.98 4.01
CA TRP A 379 -2.35 16.33 3.89
C TRP A 379 -2.99 16.64 5.24
N LYS A 380 -3.87 17.64 5.28
CA LYS A 380 -4.77 17.85 6.42
C LYS A 380 -5.82 16.76 6.44
N VAL A 381 -5.74 15.85 7.41
CA VAL A 381 -6.71 14.77 7.55
C VAL A 381 -8.00 15.30 8.15
N ARG A 382 -9.12 15.06 7.45
CA ARG A 382 -10.47 15.38 7.93
C ARG A 382 -11.15 14.11 8.43
N SER A 383 -11.74 14.18 9.62
CA SER A 383 -12.61 13.14 10.17
C SER A 383 -14.06 13.36 9.75
N PHE A 384 -14.84 12.28 9.68
CA PHE A 384 -16.27 12.35 9.43
C PHE A 384 -17.02 12.57 10.75
N PRO A 385 -17.79 13.67 10.90
CA PRO A 385 -18.31 14.10 12.20
C PRO A 385 -19.26 13.10 12.87
N ASN A 386 -19.94 12.26 12.09
CA ASN A 386 -20.93 11.28 12.59
C ASN A 386 -20.45 9.83 12.49
N LEU A 387 -19.18 9.61 12.14
CA LEU A 387 -18.65 8.25 12.03
C LEU A 387 -18.23 7.76 13.42
N ARG A 388 -18.87 6.69 13.90
CA ARG A 388 -18.41 6.00 15.09
C ARG A 388 -17.00 5.48 14.82
N GLN A 389 -16.03 5.87 15.66
CA GLN A 389 -14.69 5.29 15.61
C GLN A 389 -14.80 3.81 15.96
N VAL A 390 -14.64 2.95 14.95
CA VAL A 390 -14.60 1.50 15.12
C VAL A 390 -13.13 1.11 15.17
N ASP A 391 -12.72 0.40 16.22
CA ASP A 391 -11.37 -0.16 16.27
C ASP A 391 -11.26 -1.34 15.30
N VAL A 392 -10.14 -1.43 14.58
CA VAL A 392 -9.84 -2.57 13.71
C VAL A 392 -9.47 -3.83 14.52
N GLY A 393 -9.30 -3.69 15.83
CA GLY A 393 -8.97 -4.79 16.75
C GLY A 393 -7.53 -5.26 16.58
N ARG A 394 -7.21 -6.41 17.19
CA ARG A 394 -5.87 -7.04 17.10
C ARG A 394 -5.98 -8.36 16.33
N PRO A 395 -4.87 -8.88 15.77
CA PRO A 395 -4.86 -10.22 15.21
C PRO A 395 -5.29 -11.28 16.24
N VAL A 396 -5.93 -12.35 15.77
CA VAL A 396 -6.36 -13.49 16.58
C VAL A 396 -5.23 -14.52 16.71
N THR A 397 -5.28 -15.33 17.75
CA THR A 397 -4.30 -16.41 17.96
C THR A 397 -4.43 -17.47 16.87
N LEU A 398 -3.29 -17.98 16.38
CA LEU A 398 -3.26 -19.10 15.44
C LEU A 398 -3.92 -20.34 16.03
N THR A 399 -4.78 -20.99 15.25
CA THR A 399 -5.46 -22.23 15.68
C THR A 399 -5.10 -23.40 14.77
N ARG A 400 -5.08 -24.61 15.33
CA ARG A 400 -4.84 -25.84 14.56
C ARG A 400 -5.83 -26.02 13.39
N PRO A 401 -7.15 -25.76 13.54
CA PRO A 401 -8.09 -25.78 12.42
C PRO A 401 -7.73 -24.79 11.31
N ALA A 402 -7.23 -23.59 11.64
CA ALA A 402 -6.80 -22.62 10.63
C ALA A 402 -5.62 -23.14 9.80
N VAL A 403 -4.62 -23.76 10.45
CA VAL A 403 -3.48 -24.39 9.76
C VAL A 403 -3.95 -25.48 8.78
N PHE A 404 -4.86 -26.36 9.22
CA PHE A 404 -5.39 -27.41 8.35
C PHE A 404 -6.18 -26.87 7.16
N ARG A 405 -6.93 -25.76 7.33
CA ARG A 405 -7.60 -25.12 6.20
C ARG A 405 -6.61 -24.64 5.13
N LEU A 406 -5.49 -24.03 5.53
CA LEU A 406 -4.45 -23.65 4.56
C LEU A 406 -3.83 -24.89 3.90
N LYS A 407 -3.44 -25.88 4.71
CA LYS A 407 -2.87 -27.13 4.22
C LYS A 407 -3.77 -27.75 3.14
N SER A 408 -5.06 -27.95 3.43
CA SER A 408 -6.01 -28.54 2.47
C SER A 408 -6.15 -27.72 1.19
N LYS A 409 -6.11 -26.38 1.27
CA LYS A 409 -6.10 -25.52 0.08
C LYS A 409 -4.85 -25.73 -0.77
N ILE A 410 -3.68 -25.79 -0.14
CA ILE A 410 -2.42 -25.99 -0.86
C ILE A 410 -2.35 -27.40 -1.46
N GLU A 411 -2.78 -28.43 -0.73
CA GLU A 411 -2.89 -29.80 -1.25
C GLU A 411 -3.82 -29.88 -2.47
N ALA A 412 -4.94 -29.15 -2.45
CA ALA A 412 -5.85 -29.08 -3.60
C ALA A 412 -5.22 -28.40 -4.82
N LEU A 413 -4.35 -27.40 -4.63
CA LEU A 413 -3.62 -26.73 -5.71
C LEU A 413 -2.48 -27.59 -6.29
N VAL A 414 -1.75 -28.29 -5.43
CA VAL A 414 -0.59 -29.11 -5.82
C VAL A 414 -1.02 -30.49 -6.32
N GLY A 415 -2.14 -31.02 -5.83
CA GLY A 415 -2.60 -32.38 -6.12
C GLY A 415 -1.83 -33.48 -5.36
N ALA A 416 -1.16 -33.13 -4.26
CA ALA A 416 -0.36 -34.06 -3.46
C ALA A 416 -0.49 -33.75 -1.95
N PRO A 417 -0.37 -34.76 -1.08
CA PRO A 417 -0.45 -34.56 0.37
C PRO A 417 0.82 -33.90 0.94
N ILE A 418 0.63 -33.00 1.90
CA ILE A 418 1.66 -32.35 2.70
C ILE A 418 1.68 -33.05 4.08
N GLU A 419 2.85 -33.44 4.57
CA GLU A 419 2.99 -33.87 5.98
C GLU A 419 3.48 -32.67 6.79
N LEU A 420 2.86 -32.45 7.95
CA LEU A 420 3.16 -31.37 8.88
C LEU A 420 4.14 -31.82 9.96
#